data_AF-A0A537X306-F1
#
_entry.id   AF-A0A537X306-F1
#
_cell.length_a   1.000
_cell.length_b   1.000
_cell.length_c   1.000
_cell.angle_alpha   90.00
_cell.angle_beta   90.00
_cell.angle_gamma   90.00
#
_symmetry.space_group_name_H-M   'P 1'
#
loop_
_entity.id
_entity.type
_entity.pdbx_description
1 polymer ?
#
loop_
_entity_poly.entity_id
_entity_poly.type
_entity_poly.pdbx_seq_one_letter_code
_entity_poly.pdbx_strand_id
1 'polypeptide(L)'
;MPERHNRGFWLVVGSIGLACVLLVAAILFNAPMKETIGHAEDTLRVAQGAANRIHDSGGSFASADAAALAAADPSHTYREGATASTGLDDVSIATGPTSWAAAVQARPGACFYLHLTDAGGIFYGVGTVCTGSVAMHATDPRW
;
A
#
# COMPACT_ATOMS: atom_id res chain seq x y z
N MET A 1 -15.22 -38.41 51.80
CA MET A 1 -14.36 -38.48 50.61
C MET A 1 -13.92 -37.05 50.31
N PRO A 2 -12.62 -36.73 50.29
CA PRO A 2 -12.18 -35.38 49.98
C PRO A 2 -12.17 -35.21 48.46
N GLU A 3 -12.95 -34.26 47.94
CA GLU A 3 -12.86 -33.81 46.55
C GLU A 3 -11.43 -33.31 46.30
N ARG A 4 -10.66 -34.04 45.48
CA ARG A 4 -9.42 -33.51 44.92
C ARG A 4 -9.79 -32.37 43.98
N HIS A 5 -9.78 -31.15 44.52
CA HIS A 5 -10.05 -29.95 43.75
C HIS A 5 -8.99 -29.80 42.66
N ASN A 6 -9.41 -29.83 41.41
CA ASN A 6 -8.59 -29.78 40.19
C ASN A 6 -7.96 -28.39 39.95
N ARG A 7 -7.34 -27.78 40.98
CA ARG A 7 -6.76 -26.43 40.92
C ARG A 7 -5.71 -26.30 39.81
N GLY A 8 -4.88 -27.33 39.61
CA GLY A 8 -3.86 -27.35 38.55
C GLY A 8 -4.46 -27.33 37.14
N PHE A 9 -5.53 -28.08 36.90
CA PHE A 9 -6.23 -28.09 35.62
C PHE A 9 -6.88 -26.72 35.33
N TRP A 10 -7.54 -26.12 36.32
CA TRP A 10 -8.17 -24.80 36.15
C TRP A 10 -7.17 -23.67 35.95
N LEU A 11 -5.96 -23.76 36.53
CA LEU A 11 -4.88 -22.80 36.25
C LEU A 11 -4.40 -22.89 34.79
N VAL A 12 -4.22 -24.10 34.27
CA VAL A 12 -3.80 -24.32 32.87
C VAL A 12 -4.90 -23.85 31.91
N VAL A 13 -6.14 -24.28 32.10
CA VAL A 13 -7.28 -23.85 31.26
C VAL A 13 -7.49 -22.33 31.34
N GLY A 14 -7.37 -21.73 32.53
CA GLY A 14 -7.44 -20.28 32.69
C GLY A 14 -6.33 -19.53 31.95
N SER A 15 -5.08 -20.02 32.02
CA SER A 15 -3.96 -19.42 31.29
C SER A 15 -4.09 -19.55 29.77
N ILE A 16 -4.56 -20.69 29.26
CA ILE A 16 -4.79 -20.91 27.83
C ILE A 16 -5.94 -20.02 27.35
N GLY A 17 -7.04 -19.96 28.10
CA GLY A 17 -8.16 -19.07 27.79
C GLY A 17 -7.74 -17.61 27.72
N LEU A 18 -6.96 -17.13 28.69
CA LEU A 18 -6.41 -15.78 28.69
C LEU A 18 -5.49 -15.54 27.48
N ALA A 19 -4.58 -16.47 27.18
CA ALA A 19 -3.68 -16.35 26.03
C ALA A 19 -4.46 -16.28 24.71
N CYS A 20 -5.50 -17.11 24.54
CA CYS A 20 -6.38 -17.08 23.37
C CYS A 20 -7.09 -15.72 23.23
N VAL A 21 -7.64 -15.17 24.32
CA VAL A 21 -8.30 -13.87 24.30
C VAL A 21 -7.33 -12.75 23.92
N LEU A 22 -6.12 -12.75 24.49
CA LEU A 22 -5.09 -11.77 24.14
C LEU A 22 -4.68 -11.87 22.66
N LEU A 23 -4.58 -13.09 22.13
CA LEU A 23 -4.21 -13.32 20.74
C LEU A 23 -5.31 -12.84 19.78
N VAL A 24 -6.58 -13.13 20.08
CA VAL A 24 -7.73 -12.61 19.31
C VAL A 24 -7.78 -11.08 19.37
N ALA A 25 -7.58 -10.48 20.55
CA ALA A 25 -7.53 -9.03 20.69
C ALA A 25 -6.42 -8.43 19.82
N ALA A 26 -5.21 -8.98 19.86
CA ALA A 26 -4.09 -8.53 19.04
C ALA A 26 -4.38 -8.64 17.53
N ILE A 27 -5.05 -9.71 17.08
CA ILE A 27 -5.46 -9.86 15.68
C ILE A 27 -6.45 -8.75 15.29
N LEU A 28 -7.49 -8.53 16.10
CA LEU A 28 -8.52 -7.53 15.80
C LEU A 28 -7.96 -6.10 15.83
N PHE A 29 -7.04 -5.79 16.74
CA PHE A 29 -6.36 -4.50 16.78
C PHE A 29 -5.44 -4.27 15.56
N ASN A 30 -4.87 -5.33 15.00
CA ASN A 30 -3.92 -5.22 13.88
C ASN A 30 -4.56 -5.40 12.49
N ALA A 31 -5.76 -5.98 12.42
CA ALA A 31 -6.54 -6.16 11.19
C ALA A 31 -6.68 -4.87 10.33
N PRO A 32 -7.03 -3.70 10.89
CA PRO A 32 -7.19 -2.49 10.07
C PRO A 32 -5.87 -2.05 9.40
N MET A 33 -4.71 -2.35 9.98
CA MET A 33 -3.43 -2.02 9.34
C MET A 33 -3.12 -2.94 8.15
N LYS A 34 -3.54 -4.20 8.19
CA LYS A 34 -3.38 -5.11 7.05
C LYS A 34 -4.28 -4.71 5.89
N GLU A 35 -5.49 -4.25 6.20
CA GLU A 35 -6.46 -3.81 5.20
C GLU A 35 -5.96 -2.57 4.45
N THR A 36 -5.46 -1.55 5.16
CA THR A 36 -4.97 -0.33 4.51
C THR A 36 -3.70 -0.54 3.69
N ILE A 37 -2.79 -1.43 4.13
CA ILE A 37 -1.59 -1.80 3.36
C ILE A 37 -2.00 -2.54 2.09
N GLY A 38 -2.86 -3.55 2.22
CA GLY A 38 -3.32 -4.34 1.07
C GLY A 38 -4.05 -3.48 0.04
N HIS A 39 -4.88 -2.53 0.48
CA HIS A 39 -5.57 -1.62 -0.41
C HIS A 39 -4.61 -0.65 -1.11
N ALA A 40 -3.67 -0.05 -0.38
CA ALA A 40 -2.69 0.85 -0.99
C ALA A 40 -1.81 0.14 -2.04
N GLU A 41 -1.39 -1.10 -1.77
CA GLU A 41 -0.68 -1.93 -2.74
C GLU A 41 -1.55 -2.24 -3.97
N ASP A 42 -2.83 -2.57 -3.78
CA ASP A 42 -3.75 -2.88 -4.87
C ASP A 42 -3.99 -1.65 -5.76
N THR A 43 -4.27 -0.49 -5.16
CA THR A 43 -4.38 0.79 -5.87
C THR A 43 -3.12 1.09 -6.67
N LEU A 44 -1.93 0.90 -6.11
CA LEU A 44 -0.66 1.10 -6.83
C LEU A 44 -0.49 0.10 -7.99
N ARG A 45 -0.92 -1.15 -7.83
CA ARG A 45 -0.88 -2.15 -8.93
C ARG A 45 -1.87 -1.83 -10.04
N VAL A 46 -3.06 -1.32 -9.72
CA VAL A 46 -4.03 -0.83 -10.72
C VAL A 46 -3.45 0.35 -11.49
N ALA A 47 -2.90 1.34 -10.78
CA ALA A 47 -2.26 2.50 -11.38
C ALA A 47 -1.05 2.10 -12.26
N GLN A 48 -0.23 1.14 -11.80
CA GLN A 48 0.86 0.55 -12.59
C GLN A 48 0.35 -0.05 -13.91
N GLY A 49 -0.72 -0.84 -13.83
CA GLY A 49 -1.34 -1.44 -15.01
C GLY A 49 -1.84 -0.40 -16.00
N ALA A 50 -2.42 0.70 -15.53
CA ALA A 50 -2.83 1.83 -16.36
C ALA A 50 -1.63 2.54 -17.01
N ALA A 51 -0.60 2.84 -16.22
CA ALA A 51 0.63 3.49 -16.70
C ALA A 51 1.33 2.65 -17.77
N ASN A 52 1.44 1.33 -17.58
CA ASN A 52 2.03 0.42 -18.56
C ASN A 52 1.23 0.39 -19.87
N ARG A 53 -0.12 0.32 -19.81
CA ARG A 53 -0.95 0.39 -21.03
C ARG A 53 -0.77 1.69 -21.80
N ILE A 54 -0.64 2.81 -21.08
CA ILE A 54 -0.39 4.11 -21.69
C ILE A 54 1.03 4.15 -22.29
N HIS A 55 2.02 3.60 -21.59
CA HIS A 55 3.38 3.48 -22.11
C HIS A 55 3.43 2.62 -23.38
N ASP A 56 2.78 1.45 -23.38
CA ASP A 56 2.75 0.53 -24.52
C ASP A 56 2.08 1.14 -25.76
N SER A 57 1.10 2.04 -25.56
CA SER A 57 0.39 2.71 -26.65
C SER A 57 1.05 4.01 -27.12
N GLY A 58 1.62 4.80 -26.20
CA GLY A 58 2.27 6.09 -26.48
C GLY A 58 3.78 6.00 -26.68
N GLY A 59 4.41 4.87 -26.36
CA GLY A 59 5.85 4.65 -26.45
C GLY A 59 6.68 5.27 -25.32
N SER A 60 6.07 5.92 -24.33
CA SER A 60 6.79 6.55 -23.20
C SER A 60 5.91 6.68 -21.96
N PHE A 61 6.52 6.63 -20.77
CA PHE A 61 5.85 7.01 -19.52
C PHE A 61 5.52 8.49 -19.41
N ALA A 62 6.10 9.37 -20.24
CA ALA A 62 5.77 10.80 -20.24
C ALA A 62 4.30 11.06 -20.58
N SER A 63 3.64 10.17 -21.34
CA SER A 63 2.21 10.26 -21.65
C SER A 63 1.30 9.66 -20.58
N ALA A 64 1.85 8.97 -19.57
CA ALA A 64 1.11 8.40 -18.45
C ALA A 64 0.90 9.45 -17.34
N ASP A 65 0.37 10.62 -17.72
CA ASP A 65 0.05 11.73 -16.82
C ASP A 65 -1.27 11.51 -16.05
N ALA A 66 -1.60 12.41 -15.12
CA ALA A 66 -2.76 12.26 -14.26
C ALA A 66 -4.09 12.24 -15.04
N ALA A 67 -4.18 13.02 -16.12
CA ALA A 67 -5.38 13.07 -16.95
C ALA A 67 -5.55 11.78 -17.76
N ALA A 68 -4.47 11.26 -18.33
CA ALA A 68 -4.46 10.00 -19.07
C ALA A 68 -4.81 8.81 -18.15
N LEU A 69 -4.26 8.77 -16.93
CA LEU A 69 -4.62 7.74 -15.95
C LEU A 69 -6.08 7.86 -15.50
N ALA A 70 -6.59 9.07 -15.22
CA ALA A 70 -7.99 9.25 -14.84
C ALA A 70 -8.97 8.83 -15.96
N ALA A 71 -8.56 8.96 -17.23
CA ALA A 71 -9.34 8.47 -18.36
C ALA A 71 -9.28 6.93 -18.48
N ALA A 72 -8.12 6.33 -18.22
CA ALA A 72 -7.91 4.89 -18.29
C ALA A 72 -8.47 4.13 -17.07
N ASP A 73 -8.57 4.80 -15.94
CA ASP A 73 -9.06 4.30 -14.67
C ASP A 73 -9.87 5.39 -13.93
N PRO A 74 -11.19 5.45 -14.17
CA PRO A 74 -12.07 6.42 -13.51
C PRO A 74 -12.36 6.11 -12.04
N SER A 75 -11.90 4.95 -11.53
CA SER A 75 -12.21 4.53 -10.15
C SER A 75 -11.32 5.17 -9.10
N HIS A 76 -10.18 5.72 -9.51
CA HIS A 76 -9.22 6.40 -8.64
C HIS A 76 -9.07 7.88 -9.01
N THR A 77 -8.67 8.67 -8.01
CA THR A 77 -8.27 10.06 -8.24
C THR A 77 -6.77 10.12 -8.51
N TYR A 78 -6.37 10.80 -9.58
CA TYR A 78 -4.97 10.99 -9.94
C TYR A 78 -4.58 12.46 -9.79
N ARG A 79 -3.44 12.70 -9.15
CA ARG A 79 -2.88 14.03 -8.90
C ARG A 79 -1.50 14.16 -9.50
N GLU A 80 -1.16 15.37 -9.90
CA GLU A 80 0.19 15.73 -10.34
C GLU A 80 1.24 15.51 -9.25
N GLY A 81 2.49 15.27 -9.67
CA GLY A 81 3.54 14.71 -8.82
C GLY A 81 3.98 15.57 -7.65
N ALA A 82 3.69 16.87 -7.66
CA ALA A 82 3.95 17.77 -6.53
C ALA A 82 2.81 17.79 -5.49
N THR A 83 1.63 17.27 -5.83
CA THR A 83 0.44 17.29 -4.97
C THR A 83 0.32 15.97 -4.25
N ALA A 84 0.29 16.00 -2.91
CA ALA A 84 0.24 14.78 -2.12
C ALA A 84 -1.10 14.04 -2.26
N SER A 85 -1.04 12.70 -2.30
CA SER A 85 -2.22 11.85 -2.12
C SER A 85 -2.73 11.95 -0.69
N THR A 86 -4.04 11.89 -0.51
CA THR A 86 -4.73 12.09 0.79
C THR A 86 -5.56 10.90 1.25
N GLY A 87 -5.54 9.79 0.51
CA GLY A 87 -6.30 8.60 0.86
C GLY A 87 -5.91 7.38 0.03
N LEU A 88 -6.64 6.31 0.28
CA LEU A 88 -6.42 5.00 -0.32
C LEU A 88 -6.76 4.97 -1.81
N ASP A 89 -7.77 5.72 -2.25
CA ASP A 89 -8.18 5.79 -3.66
C ASP A 89 -7.64 7.03 -4.39
N ASP A 90 -6.63 7.68 -3.82
CA ASP A 90 -6.05 8.93 -4.26
C ASP A 90 -4.56 8.73 -4.52
N VAL A 91 -4.11 8.95 -5.76
CA VAL A 91 -2.78 8.59 -6.23
C VAL A 91 -2.06 9.85 -6.71
N SER A 92 -0.91 10.15 -6.12
CA SER A 92 -0.01 11.19 -6.62
C SER A 92 0.98 10.57 -7.60
N ILE A 93 1.02 11.04 -8.83
CA ILE A 93 1.83 10.46 -9.91
C ILE A 93 2.86 11.46 -10.42
N ALA A 94 4.07 10.99 -10.71
CA ALA A 94 5.07 11.76 -11.44
C ALA A 94 5.46 10.99 -12.70
N THR A 95 5.71 11.74 -13.77
CA THR A 95 6.24 11.20 -15.02
C THR A 95 7.64 11.75 -15.25
N GLY A 96 8.50 10.91 -15.81
CA GLY A 96 9.83 11.26 -16.28
C GLY A 96 10.02 10.80 -17.73
N PRO A 97 11.14 11.16 -18.38
CA PRO A 97 11.39 10.76 -19.77
C PRO A 97 11.44 9.25 -19.96
N THR A 98 11.94 8.51 -18.94
CA THR A 98 12.14 7.06 -18.98
C THR A 98 11.67 6.35 -17.70
N SER A 99 10.82 7.01 -16.93
CA SER A 99 10.35 6.50 -15.65
C SER A 99 8.99 7.09 -15.29
N TRP A 100 8.31 6.39 -14.40
CA TRP A 100 7.02 6.79 -13.86
C TRP A 100 6.96 6.40 -12.41
N ALA A 101 6.35 7.21 -11.56
CA ALA A 101 6.20 6.85 -10.16
C ALA A 101 4.85 7.26 -9.60
N ALA A 102 4.39 6.54 -8.60
CA ALA A 102 3.16 6.82 -7.88
C ALA A 102 3.36 6.71 -6.37
N ALA A 103 2.62 7.54 -5.64
CA ALA A 103 2.50 7.51 -4.20
C ALA A 103 1.03 7.44 -3.78
N VAL A 104 0.74 6.59 -2.79
CA VAL A 104 -0.59 6.46 -2.16
C VAL A 104 -0.45 6.59 -0.65
N GLN A 105 -1.38 7.31 -0.03
CA GLN A 105 -1.43 7.47 1.42
C GLN A 105 -2.29 6.36 2.04
N ALA A 106 -1.65 5.41 2.72
CA ALA A 106 -2.38 4.36 3.44
C ALA A 106 -3.01 4.87 4.75
N ARG A 107 -2.34 5.84 5.39
CA ARG A 107 -2.82 6.56 6.58
C ARG A 107 -2.04 7.86 6.74
N PRO A 108 -2.50 8.81 7.57
CA PRO A 108 -1.74 10.03 7.83
C PRO A 108 -0.29 9.73 8.24
N GLY A 109 0.66 10.23 7.44
CA GLY A 109 2.10 10.03 7.66
C GLY A 109 2.66 8.67 7.23
N ALA A 110 1.90 7.83 6.52
CA ALA A 110 2.42 6.60 5.90
C ALA A 110 2.02 6.53 4.43
N CYS A 111 3.02 6.58 3.57
CA CYS A 111 2.90 6.54 2.12
C CYS A 111 3.61 5.31 1.58
N PHE A 112 3.00 4.72 0.56
CA PHE A 112 3.60 3.67 -0.25
C PHE A 112 3.98 4.24 -1.60
N TYR A 113 5.13 3.82 -2.11
CA TYR A 113 5.71 4.29 -3.35
C TYR A 113 5.87 3.13 -4.33
N LEU A 114 5.63 3.43 -5.60
CA LEU A 114 5.94 2.58 -6.73
C LEU A 114 6.71 3.40 -7.77
N HIS A 115 7.77 2.85 -8.33
CA HIS A 115 8.57 3.47 -9.37
C HIS A 115 8.86 2.46 -10.48
N LEU A 116 8.57 2.85 -11.70
CA LEU A 116 8.75 2.10 -12.93
C LEU A 116 9.81 2.78 -13.78
N THR A 117 10.58 1.97 -14.49
CA THR A 117 11.58 2.43 -15.46
C THR A 117 11.34 1.77 -16.81
N ASP A 118 11.68 2.44 -17.91
CA ASP A 118 11.57 1.90 -19.27
C ASP A 118 12.38 0.60 -19.46
N ALA A 119 13.41 0.39 -18.63
CA ALA A 119 14.19 -0.85 -18.62
C ALA A 119 13.44 -2.05 -18.00
N GLY A 120 12.16 -1.86 -17.60
CA GLY A 120 11.35 -2.87 -16.93
C GLY A 120 11.63 -3.01 -15.43
N GLY A 121 12.44 -2.12 -14.86
CA GLY A 121 12.69 -2.09 -13.41
C GLY A 121 11.46 -1.59 -12.66
N ILE A 122 11.08 -2.33 -11.61
CA ILE A 122 10.01 -1.99 -10.69
C ILE A 122 10.63 -1.84 -9.31
N PHE A 123 10.41 -0.69 -8.68
CA PHE A 123 10.92 -0.37 -7.36
C PHE A 123 9.80 0.11 -6.46
N TYR A 124 9.98 -0.13 -5.18
CA TYR A 124 9.03 0.12 -4.11
C TYR A 124 9.69 0.99 -3.05
N GLY A 125 8.87 1.56 -2.20
CA GLY A 125 9.35 2.31 -1.05
C GLY A 125 8.23 2.71 -0.12
N VAL A 126 8.63 3.19 1.06
CA VAL A 126 7.72 3.75 2.06
C VAL A 126 8.27 5.06 2.59
N GLY A 127 7.38 5.95 3.00
CA GLY A 127 7.80 7.23 3.58
C GLY A 127 6.64 8.02 4.16
N THR A 128 6.90 9.31 4.42
CA THR A 128 5.93 10.21 5.05
C THR A 128 5.39 11.29 4.11
N VAL A 129 6.04 11.48 2.96
CA VAL A 129 5.65 12.47 1.94
C VAL A 129 5.00 11.74 0.78
N CYS A 130 3.68 11.89 0.61
CA CYS A 130 2.93 11.05 -0.33
C CYS A 130 2.83 11.70 -1.73
N THR A 131 3.97 12.03 -2.32
CA THR A 131 4.04 12.68 -3.64
C THR A 131 4.70 11.78 -4.67
N GLY A 132 4.22 11.80 -5.91
CA GLY A 132 4.83 11.08 -7.03
C GLY A 132 6.30 11.47 -7.23
N SER A 133 6.65 12.75 -7.00
CA SER A 133 8.04 13.22 -7.09
C SER A 133 8.96 12.54 -6.08
N VAL A 134 8.49 12.23 -4.87
CA VAL A 134 9.29 11.47 -3.89
C VAL A 134 9.35 10.00 -4.27
N ALA A 135 8.25 9.45 -4.81
CA ALA A 135 8.20 8.06 -5.25
C ALA A 135 9.21 7.75 -6.36
N MET A 136 9.62 8.73 -7.19
CA MET A 136 10.70 8.57 -8.18
C MET A 136 12.05 8.11 -7.58
N HIS A 137 12.25 8.31 -6.29
CA HIS A 137 13.46 7.91 -5.58
C HIS A 137 13.34 6.55 -4.89
N ALA A 138 12.24 5.82 -5.11
CA ALA A 138 12.08 4.46 -4.62
C ALA A 138 13.08 3.51 -5.31
N THR A 139 13.72 2.65 -4.51
CA THR A 139 14.80 1.74 -4.96
C THR A 139 14.65 0.32 -4.45
N ASP A 140 13.69 0.01 -3.57
CA ASP A 140 13.56 -1.35 -3.06
C ASP A 140 12.98 -2.26 -4.14
N PRO A 141 13.58 -3.44 -4.43
CA PRO A 141 13.11 -4.30 -5.51
C PRO A 141 11.89 -5.16 -5.12
N ARG A 142 11.38 -5.00 -3.89
CA ARG A 142 10.22 -5.69 -3.33
C ARG A 142 9.54 -4.84 -2.27
N TRP A 143 8.26 -5.11 -2.00
CA TRP A 143 7.54 -4.64 -0.81
C TRP A 143 8.18 -5.16 0.48
#